data_AF-A0A1G0LU04-F1
#
_entry.id   AF-A0A1G0LU04-F1
#
_cell.length_a   1.000
_cell.length_b   1.000
_cell.length_c   1.000
_cell.angle_alpha   90.00
_cell.angle_beta   90.00
_cell.angle_gamma   90.00
#
_symmetry.space_group_name_H-M   'P 1'
#
loop_
_entity.id
_entity.type
_entity.pdbx_description
1 polymer ?
#
loop_
_entity_poly.entity_id
_entity_poly.type
_entity_poly.pdbx_seq_one_letter_code
_entity_poly.pdbx_strand_id
1 'polypeptide(L)' 'MGELKRGPNRWDVYLEVQPDAELGAVRGRIHFVGTPEPSHKATGWVFLEWQERDILERFGEFSAVELLQFVEAIPE' A
#
# COMPACT_ATOMS: atom_id res chain seq x y z
N MET A 1 7.95 4.16 -1.45
CA MET A 1 6.70 4.44 -0.73
C MET A 1 7.10 4.93 0.65
N GLY A 2 6.52 6.05 1.11
CA GLY A 2 7.07 6.87 2.20
C GLY A 2 6.77 6.38 3.61
N GLU A 3 6.53 7.33 4.52
CA GLU A 3 6.29 7.09 5.93
C GLU A 3 4.91 7.64 6.35
N LEU A 4 4.14 6.85 7.08
CA LEU A 4 2.89 7.27 7.71
C LEU A 4 3.11 7.51 9.21
N LYS A 5 2.92 8.75 9.66
CA LYS A 5 2.95 9.12 11.08
C LYS A 5 1.53 9.45 11.58
N ARG A 6 1.06 8.74 12.61
CA ARG A 6 -0.22 9.01 13.30
C ARG A 6 0.01 9.06 14.81
N GLY A 7 0.10 10.27 15.36
CA GLY A 7 0.40 10.45 16.78
C GLY A 7 1.75 9.79 17.14
N PRO A 8 1.80 8.85 18.11
CA PRO A 8 3.03 8.14 18.45
C PRO A 8 3.38 7.00 17.47
N ASN A 9 2.43 6.58 16.62
CA ASN A 9 2.62 5.43 15.75
C ASN A 9 3.27 5.85 14.43
N ARG A 10 4.30 5.11 14.04
CA ARG A 10 5.04 5.29 12.78
C ARG A 10 5.01 3.99 12.00
N TRP A 11 4.70 4.10 10.71
CA TRP A 11 4.61 2.96 9.82
C TRP A 11 5.40 3.26 8.55
N ASP A 12 6.25 2.32 8.16
CA ASP A 12 6.85 2.32 6.84
C ASP A 12 5.87 1.68 5.87
N VAL A 13 5.68 2.32 4.71
CA VAL A 13 4.68 1.89 3.73
C VAL A 13 5.39 1.34 2.50
N TYR A 14 4.98 0.16 2.04
CA TYR A 14 5.54 -0.49 0.86
C TYR A 14 4.42 -0.86 -0.11
N LEU A 15 4.73 -0.79 -1.39
CA LEU A 15 3.87 -1.28 -2.47
C LEU A 15 4.52 -2.52 -3.08
N GLU A 16 3.76 -3.59 -3.16
CA GLU A 16 4.09 -4.80 -3.90
C GLU A 16 3.16 -4.91 -5.10
N VAL A 17 3.73 -5.22 -6.26
CA VAL A 17 2.99 -5.44 -7.50
C VAL A 17 3.21 -6.87 -7.97
N GLN A 18 2.15 -7.51 -8.43
CA GLN A 18 2.19 -8.89 -8.93
C GLN A 18 1.41 -8.97 -10.25
N PRO A 19 2.04 -9.42 -11.35
CA PRO A 19 1.32 -9.70 -12.59
C PRO A 19 0.25 -10.78 -12.39
N ASP A 20 -0.90 -10.57 -13.01
CA ASP A 20 -2.03 -11.49 -13.04
C ASP A 20 -2.31 -11.89 -14.49
N ALA A 21 -1.77 -13.04 -14.88
CA ALA A 21 -1.90 -13.56 -16.24
C ALA A 21 -3.33 -14.02 -16.57
N GLU A 22 -4.15 -14.37 -15.57
CA GLU A 22 -5.53 -14.80 -15.80
C GLU A 22 -6.41 -13.62 -16.19
N LEU A 23 -6.17 -12.45 -15.59
CA LEU A 23 -6.90 -11.21 -15.88
C LEU A 23 -6.19 -10.31 -16.90
N GLY A 24 -4.96 -10.64 -17.29
CA GLY A 24 -4.14 -9.79 -18.16
C GLY A 24 -3.83 -8.42 -17.54
N ALA A 25 -3.59 -8.41 -16.23
CA ALA A 25 -3.50 -7.19 -15.41
C ALA A 25 -2.35 -7.29 -14.39
N VAL A 26 -2.21 -6.26 -13.55
CA VAL A 26 -1.27 -6.19 -12.44
C VAL A 26 -2.03 -5.91 -11.15
N ARG A 27 -1.87 -6.79 -10.17
CA ARG A 27 -2.46 -6.62 -8.83
C ARG A 27 -1.50 -5.84 -7.95
N GLY A 28 -2.07 -4.99 -7.10
CA GLY A 28 -1.34 -4.17 -6.15
C GLY A 28 -1.67 -4.48 -4.70
N ARG A 29 -0.64 -4.69 -3.90
CA ARG A 29 -0.74 -4.92 -2.47
C ARG A 29 0.02 -3.85 -1.72
N ILE A 30 -0.60 -3.25 -0.73
CA ILE A 30 0.05 -2.29 0.16
C ILE A 30 0.40 -2.98 1.48
N HIS A 31 1.58 -2.65 2.00
CA HIS A 31 2.06 -3.12 3.28
C HIS A 31 2.33 -1.92 4.18
N PHE A 32 1.80 -1.98 5.39
CA PHE A 32 2.15 -1.03 6.44
C PHE A 32 2.87 -1.82 7.53
N VAL A 33 4.12 -1.43 7.83
CA VAL A 33 4.96 -2.09 8.82
C VAL A 33 5.28 -1.10 9.92
N GLY A 34 4.85 -1.41 11.14
CA GLY A 34 5.15 -0.60 12.32
C GLY A 34 6.66 -0.44 12.52
N THR A 35 7.07 0.76 12.93
CA THR A 35 8.46 1.06 13.30
C THR A 35 8.53 1.73 14.68
N PRO A 36 9.58 1.46 15.48
CA PRO A 36 10.79 0.70 15.16
C PRO A 36 10.64 -0.83 15.18
N GLU A 37 9.58 -1.38 15.78
CA GLU A 37 9.33 -2.82 15.82
C GLU A 37 8.20 -3.23 14.84
N PRO A 38 8.40 -4.25 14.00
CA PRO A 38 7.45 -4.69 12.97
C PRO A 38 6.27 -5.51 13.53
N SER A 39 5.96 -5.37 14.82
CA SER A 39 4.91 -6.13 15.51
C SER A 39 3.51 -5.83 14.98
N HIS A 40 3.32 -4.67 14.32
CA HIS A 40 2.08 -4.28 13.66
C HIS A 40 2.29 -4.30 12.14
N LYS A 41 1.77 -5.34 11.48
CA LYS A 41 1.77 -5.43 10.01
C LYS A 41 0.34 -5.52 9.51
N ALA A 42 -0.06 -4.53 8.72
CA ALA A 42 -1.30 -4.58 7.95
C ALA A 42 -0.95 -4.77 6.47
N THR A 43 -1.69 -5.61 5.76
CA THR A 43 -1.43 -5.91 4.35
C THR A 43 -2.73 -6.19 3.63
N GLY A 44 -2.94 -5.57 2.48
CA GLY A 44 -4.18 -5.77 1.70
C GLY A 44 -3.97 -5.55 0.22
N TRP A 45 -4.68 -6.33 -0.59
CA TRP A 45 -4.84 -6.06 -2.01
C TRP A 45 -5.74 -4.84 -2.17
N VAL A 46 -5.25 -3.82 -2.85
CA VAL A 46 -5.90 -2.50 -2.88
C VAL A 46 -6.28 -2.06 -4.29
N PHE A 47 -5.70 -2.67 -5.32
CA PHE A 47 -6.05 -2.34 -6.71
C PHE A 47 -5.69 -3.45 -7.71
N LEU A 48 -6.27 -3.31 -8.90
CA LEU A 48 -5.97 -4.05 -10.13
C LEU A 48 -5.83 -3.01 -11.23
N GLU A 49 -4.69 -3.00 -11.93
CA GLU A 49 -4.40 -2.07 -13.04
C GLU A 49 -3.98 -2.84 -14.29
N TRP A 50 -4.13 -2.24 -15.48
CA TRP A 50 -3.79 -2.93 -16.73
C TRP A 50 -2.29 -2.98 -16.99
N GLN A 51 -1.55 -1.94 -16.60
CA GLN A 51 -0.10 -1.86 -16.76
C GLN A 51 0.59 -1.36 -15.49
N GLU A 52 1.84 -1.75 -15.30
CA GLU A 52 2.66 -1.31 -14.16
C GLU A 52 2.88 0.21 -14.15
N ARG A 53 2.91 0.86 -15.32
CA ARG A 53 3.00 2.33 -15.40
C ARG A 53 1.79 3.02 -14.78
N ASP A 54 0.60 2.48 -14.96
CA ASP A 54 -0.65 3.04 -14.42
C ASP A 54 -0.60 3.03 -12.88
N ILE A 55 0.09 2.04 -12.32
CA ILE A 55 0.37 1.96 -10.89
C ILE A 55 1.33 3.07 -10.46
N LEU A 56 2.43 3.29 -11.17
CA LEU A 56 3.38 4.34 -10.80
C LEU A 56 2.77 5.74 -10.92
N GLU A 57 1.92 5.99 -11.92
CA GLU A 57 1.21 7.26 -12.07
C GLU A 57 0.19 7.49 -10.94
N ARG A 58 -0.54 6.45 -10.55
CA ARG A 58 -1.57 6.55 -9.51
C ARG A 58 -1.02 6.51 -8.09
N PHE A 59 0.07 5.77 -7.87
CA PHE A 59 0.64 5.47 -6.55
C PHE A 59 2.00 6.15 -6.28
N GLY A 60 2.51 6.93 -7.23
CA GLY A 60 3.82 7.61 -7.14
C GLY A 60 3.89 8.73 -6.11
N GLU A 61 2.77 9.39 -5.82
CA GLU A 61 2.68 10.51 -4.87
C GLU A 61 1.48 10.36 -3.94
N PHE A 62 1.64 9.68 -2.80
CA PHE A 62 0.62 9.70 -1.75
C PHE A 62 0.90 10.72 -0.67
N SER A 63 -0.16 11.42 -0.27
CA SER A 63 -0.19 12.10 1.01
C SER A 63 -0.38 11.10 2.18
N ALA A 64 0.05 11.50 3.38
CA ALA A 64 -0.18 10.71 4.59
C ALA A 64 -1.68 10.45 4.88
N VAL A 65 -2.57 11.32 4.39
CA VAL A 65 -4.03 11.18 4.57
C VAL A 65 -4.59 10.07 3.69
N GLU A 66 -4.17 9.99 2.43
CA GLU A 66 -4.59 8.93 1.51
C GLU A 66 -4.07 7.57 1.96
N LEU A 67 -2.84 7.50 2.47
CA LEU A 67 -2.28 6.29 3.07
C LEU A 67 -3.09 5.80 4.28
N LEU A 68 -3.58 6.72 5.11
CA LEU A 68 -4.42 6.37 6.26
C LEU A 68 -5.76 5.76 5.83
N GLN A 69 -6.40 6.31 4.79
CA GLN A 69 -7.64 5.76 4.26
C GLN A 69 -7.46 4.31 3.78
N PHE A 70 -6.32 3.98 3.18
CA PHE A 70 -6.02 2.60 2.78
C PHE A 70 -5.85 1.66 3.97
N VAL A 71 -5.18 2.09 5.06
CA VAL A 71 -5.07 1.28 6.29
C VAL A 71 -6.45 0.99 6.85
N GLU A 72 -7.29 2.02 6.98
CA GLU A 72 -8.63 1.90 7.59
C GLU A 72 -9.59 1.04 6.74
N ALA A 73 -9.32 0.89 5.44
CA ALA A 73 -10.08 0.04 4.53
C ALA A 73 -9.65 -1.43 4.53
N ILE A 74 -8.51 -1.78 5.15
CA ILE A 74 -8.07 -3.18 5.31
C ILE A 74 -8.87 -3.79 6.46
N PRO A 75 -9.69 -4.83 6.23
CA PRO A 75 -10.38 -5.53 7.31
C PRO A 75 -9.35 -6.17 8.26
N GLU A 76 -9.62 -6.14 9.57
CA GLU A 76 -8.82 -6.84 10.59
C GLU A 76 -8.78 -8.37 10.37
#